data_AF-A0A2K3L882-F1
#
_entry.id   AF-A0A2K3L882-F1
#
_cell.length_a   1.000
_cell.length_b   1.000
_cell.length_c   1.000
_cell.angle_alpha   90.00
_cell.angle_beta   90.00
_cell.angle_gamma   90.00
#
_symmetry.space_group_name_H-M   'P 1'
#
loop_
_entity.id
_entity.type
_entity.pdbx_description
1 polymer ?
#
loop_
_entity_poly.entity_id
_entity_poly.type
_entity_poly.pdbx_seq_one_letter_code
_entity_poly.pdbx_strand_id
1 'polypeptide(L)' 'MVAFLLLDNSQDSIMDLMEASFEGGKMKFSKYMDSFPFPYYIVLRNIEALPRTLANLLRQWLELMQYSNSNY' A
#
# COMPACT_ATOMS: atom_id res chain seq x y z
N MET A 1 -13.48 1.09 6.03
CA MET A 1 -12.14 0.59 5.69
C MET A 1 -11.56 1.52 4.64
N VAL A 2 -10.33 2.01 4.85
CA VAL A 2 -9.62 2.90 3.92
C VAL A 2 -8.27 2.25 3.63
N ALA A 3 -7.89 2.16 2.36
CA ALA A 3 -6.60 1.65 1.93
C ALA A 3 -5.82 2.76 1.22
N PHE A 4 -4.51 2.83 1.47
CA PHE A 4 -3.63 3.85 0.89
C PHE A 4 -2.92 3.32 -0.34
N LEU A 5 -2.91 4.10 -1.41
CA LEU A 5 -2.12 3.83 -2.61
C LEU A 5 -0.84 4.65 -2.55
N LEU A 6 0.28 3.97 -2.36
CA LEU A 6 1.60 4.56 -2.36
C LEU A 6 2.15 4.48 -3.79
N LEU A 7 2.30 5.63 -4.45
CA LEU A 7 2.92 5.69 -5.76
C LEU A 7 4.43 5.62 -5.59
N ASP A 8 5.05 4.63 -6.24
CA ASP A 8 6.46 4.32 -6.13
C ASP A 8 7.14 4.55 -7.48
N ASN A 9 8.27 5.26 -7.48
CA ASN A 9 9.10 5.47 -8.65
C ASN A 9 10.44 4.73 -8.42
N SER A 10 10.93 3.97 -9.39
CA SER A 10 12.19 3.23 -9.24
C SER A 10 13.42 4.13 -9.02
N GLN A 11 13.38 5.39 -9.45
CA GLN A 11 14.46 6.35 -9.20
C GLN A 11 14.42 6.92 -7.76
N ASP A 12 13.22 7.13 -7.23
CA ASP A 12 12.97 7.72 -5.92
C ASP A 12 11.97 6.84 -5.16
N SER A 13 12.40 5.64 -4.76
CA SER A 13 11.50 4.66 -4.19
C SER A 13 11.11 5.01 -2.76
N ILE A 14 9.81 4.93 -2.45
CA ILE A 14 9.31 5.10 -1.08
C ILE A 14 9.86 4.03 -0.13
N MET A 15 10.25 2.87 -0.67
CA MET A 15 10.86 1.77 0.08
C MET A 15 12.29 2.08 0.56
N ASP A 16 12.92 3.08 -0.06
CA ASP A 16 14.26 3.56 0.24
C ASP A 16 14.24 4.93 0.92
N LEU A 17 13.07 5.54 1.11
CA LEU A 17 12.91 6.79 1.83
C LEU A 17 13.34 6.60 3.29
N MET A 18 14.34 7.37 3.69
CA MET A 18 14.83 7.40 5.07
C MET A 18 14.19 8.56 5.82
N GLU A 19 13.80 8.31 7.07
CA GLU A 19 13.38 9.34 7.99
C GLU A 19 14.38 9.46 9.15
N ALA A 20 14.56 10.69 9.63
CA ALA A 20 15.38 10.97 10.80
C ALA A 20 14.47 11.19 12.01
N SER A 21 14.69 10.42 13.07
CA SER A 21 14.03 10.62 14.37
C SER A 21 15.06 11.00 15.43
N PHE A 22 14.62 11.77 16.42
CA PHE A 22 15.46 12.18 17.53
C PHE A 22 14.91 11.59 18.83
N GLU A 23 15.61 10.59 19.35
CA GLU A 23 15.22 9.89 20.58
C GLU A 23 16.32 10.05 21.62
N GLY A 24 15.99 10.66 22.76
CA GLY A 24 16.90 10.76 23.90
C GLY A 24 18.23 11.46 23.59
N GLY A 25 18.23 12.48 22.74
CA GLY A 25 19.45 13.21 22.38
C GLY A 25 20.25 12.60 21.22
N LYS A 26 19.80 11.47 20.65
CA LYS A 26 20.48 10.80 19.53
C LYS A 26 19.61 10.82 18.28
N MET A 27 20.22 11.16 17.15
CA MET A 27 19.62 11.02 15.84
C MET A 27 19.67 9.56 15.40
N LYS A 28 18.53 9.04 14.95
CA LYS A 28 18.41 7.71 14.34
C LYS A 28 17.82 7.87 12.95
N PHE A 29 18.26 7.01 12.04
CA PHE A 29 17.68 6.90 10.70
C PHE A 29 16.95 5.56 10.59
N SER A 30 15.70 5.59 10.16
CA SER A 30 14.86 4.42 9.88
C SER A 30 14.29 4.54 8.47
N LYS A 31 13.80 3.42 7.91
CA LYS A 31 13.01 3.51 6.69
C LYS A 31 11.66 4.09 7.05
N TYR A 32 11.14 5.00 6.23
CA TYR A 32 9.81 5.57 6.42
C TYR A 32 8.71 4.50 6.48
N MET A 33 8.89 3.40 5.73
CA MET A 33 7.94 2.28 5.74
C MET A 33 7.87 1.55 7.08
N ASP A 34 8.90 1.65 7.95
CA ASP A 34 8.89 1.03 9.28
C ASP A 34 7.92 1.75 10.24
N SER A 35 7.65 3.03 10.00
CA SER A 35 6.78 3.89 10.82
C SER A 35 5.48 4.31 10.13
N PHE A 36 5.20 3.75 8.94
CA PHE A 36 4.04 4.11 8.15
C PHE A 36 2.73 3.90 8.94
N PRO A 37 1.88 4.92 9.12
CA PRO A 37 0.87 4.93 10.18
C PRO A 37 -0.43 4.17 9.82
N PHE A 38 -0.50 3.56 8.64
CA PHE A 38 -1.71 2.91 8.16
C PHE A 38 -1.50 1.42 7.90
N PRO A 39 -2.39 0.55 8.41
CA PRO A 39 -2.22 -0.90 8.33
C PRO A 39 -2.52 -1.50 6.95
N TYR A 40 -3.16 -0.75 6.05
CA TYR A 40 -3.57 -1.23 4.73
C TYR A 40 -3.06 -0.29 3.64
N TYR A 41 -2.07 -0.76 2.88
CA TYR A 41 -1.51 -0.02 1.75
C TYR A 41 -1.10 -0.94 0.60
N ILE A 42 -1.04 -0.37 -0.60
CA ILE A 42 -0.50 -1.00 -1.81
C ILE A 42 0.59 -0.08 -2.36
N VAL A 43 1.78 -0.64 -2.61
CA VAL A 43 2.87 0.06 -3.29
C VAL A 43 2.73 -0.17 -4.80
N LEU A 44 2.61 0.91 -5.56
CA LEU A 44 2.30 0.89 -6.97
C LEU A 44 3.41 1.55 -7.78
N ARG A 45 4.12 0.72 -8.55
CA ARG A 45 5.24 1.14 -9.41
C ARG A 45 4.83 1.55 -10.82
N ASN A 46 3.64 1.14 -11.26
CA ASN A 46 3.14 1.44 -12.59
C ASN A 46 1.71 1.97 -12.49
N ILE A 47 1.56 3.28 -12.67
CA ILE A 47 0.27 3.96 -12.57
C ILE A 47 -0.68 3.59 -13.71
N GLU A 48 -0.15 3.23 -14.89
CA GLU A 48 -0.96 2.81 -16.03
C GLU A 48 -1.66 1.47 -15.78
N ALA A 49 -1.09 0.63 -14.92
CA ALA A 49 -1.68 -0.64 -14.52
C ALA A 49 -2.78 -0.49 -13.46
N LEU A 50 -2.91 0.67 -12.81
CA LEU A 50 -3.80 0.87 -11.66
C LEU A 50 -5.29 0.73 -11.98
N PRO A 51 -5.84 1.35 -13.05
CA PRO A 51 -7.26 1.21 -13.37
C PRO A 51 -7.63 -0.25 -13.63
N ARG A 52 -6.76 -0.98 -14.35
CA ARG A 52 -6.97 -2.40 -14.68
C ARG A 52 -6.85 -3.29 -13.44
N THR A 53 -5.88 -3.03 -12.58
CA THR A 53 -5.68 -3.80 -11.35
C THR A 53 -6.83 -3.61 -10.38
N LEU A 54 -7.31 -2.37 -10.19
CA LEU A 54 -8.46 -2.07 -9.36
C LEU A 54 -9.74 -2.72 -9.91
N ALA A 55 -9.97 -2.64 -11.22
CA ALA A 55 -11.12 -3.29 -11.85
C ALA A 55 -11.10 -4.82 -11.66
N ASN A 56 -9.92 -5.45 -11.73
CA ASN A 56 -9.78 -6.88 -11.49
C ASN A 56 -10.03 -7.26 -10.03
N LEU A 57 -9.50 -6.48 -9.07
CA LEU A 57 -9.74 -6.70 -7.65
C LEU A 57 -11.23 -6.55 -7.30
N LEU A 58 -11.89 -5.53 -7.83
CA LEU A 58 -13.33 -5.33 -7.65
C LEU A 58 -14.14 -6.49 -8.24
N ARG A 59 -13.75 -6.97 -9.44
CA ARG A 59 -14.41 -8.14 -10.06
C ARG A 59 -14.26 -9.39 -9.18
N GLN A 60 -13.04 -9.69 -8.73
CA GLN A 60 -12.79 -10.85 -7.85
C GLN A 60 -13.58 -10.74 -6.55
N TRP A 61 -13.63 -9.57 -5.93
CA TRP A 61 -14.41 -9.36 -4.71
C TRP A 61 -15.90 -9.59 -4.95
N LEU A 62 -16.48 -9.05 -6.02
CA LEU A 62 -17.88 -9.25 -6.36
C LEU A 62 -18.20 -10.73 -6.63
N GLU A 63 -17.33 -11.45 -7.35
CA GLU A 63 -17.48 -12.89 -7.60
C GLU A 63 -17.49 -13.67 -6.28
N LEU A 64 -16.55 -13.40 -5.37
CA LEU A 64 -16.51 -14.06 -4.05
C LEU A 64 -17.79 -13.81 -3.24
N MET A 65 -18.33 -12.59 -3.27
CA MET A 65 -19.59 -12.28 -2.58
C MET A 65 -20.76 -13.08 -3.17
N GLN A 66 -20.81 -13.28 -4.49
CA GLN A 66 -21.84 -14.10 -5.13
C GLN A 66 -21.72 -15.58 -4.75
N TYR A 67 -20.52 -16.15 -4.75
CA TYR A 67 -20.29 -17.53 -4.32
C TYR A 67 -20.68 -17.77 -2.86
N SER A 68 -20.48 -16.78 -1.98
CA SER A 68 -20.87 -16.89 -0.56
C SER A 68 -22.39 -16.93 -0.36
N ASN A 69 -23.15 -16.23 -1.20
CA ASN A 69 -24.62 -16.21 -1.15
C ASN A 69 -25.27 -17.45 -1.79
N SER A 70 -24.55 -18.19 -2.63
CA SER A 70 -25.05 -19.41 -3.29
C SER A 70 -24.97 -20.66 -2.41
N ASN A 71 -24.26 -20.62 -1.28
CA ASN A 71 -24.08 -21.76 -0.38
C ASN A 71 -24.98 -21.70 0.86
N TYR A 72 -26.05 -20.91 0.80
CA TYR A 72 -27.18 -20.90 1.73
C TYR A 72 -28.49 -21.11 0.97
#